data_AF-A0A6I1DTC3-F1
#
_entry.id   AF-A0A6I1DTC3-F1
#
_cell.length_a   1.000
_cell.length_b   1.000
_cell.length_c   1.000
_cell.angle_alpha   90.00
_cell.angle_beta   90.00
_cell.angle_gamma   90.00
#
_symmetry.space_group_name_H-M   'P 1'
#
loop_
_entity.id
_entity.type
_entity.pdbx_description
1 polymer ?
#
loop_
_entity_poly.entity_id
_entity_poly.type
_entity_poly.pdbx_seq_one_letter_code
_entity_poly.pdbx_strand_id
1 'polypeptide(L)'
;GLLNNIFGMMLVYASGISMACFIFQKFFHTIPVALEESARIDGAGDFRIFFQIIAPLCKPVVMTVALITAISQWNDFYMPMVLLGKKTSNTLTLVIYQYIGQFTK
;
A
#
# COMPACT_ATOMS: atom_id res chain seq x y z
N GLY A 1 20.44 3.68 -12.28
CA GLY A 1 19.32 4.43 -12.87
C GLY A 1 18.12 4.60 -11.94
N LEU A 2 17.93 3.75 -10.92
CA LEU A 2 16.80 3.84 -9.97
C LEU A 2 17.04 4.74 -8.76
N LEU A 3 18.31 5.07 -8.47
CA LEU A 3 18.67 6.04 -7.44
C LEU A 3 18.30 7.46 -7.91
N ASN A 4 17.74 8.27 -7.01
CA ASN A 4 17.34 9.67 -7.26
C ASN A 4 16.12 9.87 -8.17
N ASN A 5 15.20 8.91 -8.24
CA ASN A 5 13.93 9.00 -8.97
C ASN A 5 12.75 8.50 -8.12
N ILE A 6 11.63 9.22 -8.14
CA ILE A 6 10.39 8.88 -7.41
C ILE A 6 9.89 7.48 -7.82
N PHE A 7 10.09 7.09 -9.07
CA PHE A 7 9.73 5.74 -9.54
C PHE A 7 10.51 4.61 -8.86
N GLY A 8 11.81 4.83 -8.57
CA GLY A 8 12.62 3.86 -7.84
C GLY A 8 12.16 3.71 -6.39
N MET A 9 11.75 4.82 -5.78
CA MET A 9 11.21 4.85 -4.42
C MET A 9 9.86 4.12 -4.34
N MET A 10 8.96 4.32 -5.31
CA MET A 10 7.68 3.58 -5.38
C MET A 10 7.88 2.06 -5.48
N LEU A 11 8.85 1.61 -6.28
CA LEU A 11 9.17 0.19 -6.41
C LEU A 11 9.68 -0.42 -5.09
N VAL A 12 10.51 0.32 -4.36
CA VAL A 12 11.02 -0.13 -3.08
C VAL A 12 9.92 -0.18 -2.02
N TYR A 13 8.97 0.75 -2.03
CA TYR A 13 7.81 0.64 -1.14
C TYR A 13 6.85 -0.48 -1.53
N ALA A 14 6.74 -0.79 -2.82
CA ALA A 14 5.95 -1.92 -3.29
C ALA A 14 6.49 -3.28 -2.78
N SER A 15 7.78 -3.39 -2.43
CA SER A 15 8.32 -4.62 -1.83
C SER A 15 7.80 -4.90 -0.41
N GLY A 16 7.17 -3.92 0.25
CA GLY A 16 6.59 -4.05 1.59
C GLY A 16 5.23 -4.77 1.64
N ILE A 17 4.84 -5.49 0.58
CA ILE A 17 3.47 -6.03 0.41
C ILE A 17 3.09 -7.14 1.39
N SER A 18 4.07 -7.73 2.09
CA SER A 18 3.86 -8.89 2.97
C SER A 18 2.79 -8.66 4.03
N MET A 19 2.81 -7.50 4.71
CA MET A 19 1.82 -7.18 5.75
C MET A 19 0.41 -7.06 5.17
N ALA A 20 0.27 -6.37 4.03
CA ALA A 20 -1.00 -6.27 3.33
C ALA A 20 -1.54 -7.66 2.98
N CYS A 21 -0.69 -8.54 2.44
CA CYS A 21 -1.07 -9.91 2.08
C CYS A 21 -1.64 -10.69 3.28
N PHE A 22 -1.02 -10.59 4.46
CA PHE A 22 -1.54 -11.24 5.67
C PHE A 22 -2.90 -10.68 6.10
N ILE A 23 -3.10 -9.37 6.03
CA ILE A 23 -4.39 -8.73 6.37
C ILE A 23 -5.48 -9.19 5.39
N PHE A 24 -5.19 -9.17 4.09
CA PHE A 24 -6.12 -9.64 3.06
C PHE A 24 -6.47 -11.13 3.25
N GLN A 25 -5.49 -11.98 3.55
CA GLN A 25 -5.73 -13.41 3.81
C GLN A 25 -6.69 -13.64 4.99
N LYS A 26 -6.52 -12.88 6.08
CA LYS A 26 -7.42 -12.94 7.24
C LYS A 26 -8.83 -12.50 6.87
N PHE A 27 -8.95 -11.45 6.07
CA PHE A 27 -10.25 -10.96 5.61
C PHE A 27 -10.95 -11.92 4.65
N PHE A 28 -10.24 -12.54 3.71
CA PHE A 28 -10.82 -13.56 2.84
C PHE A 28 -11.38 -14.75 3.64
N HIS A 29 -10.73 -15.15 4.74
CA HIS A 29 -11.25 -16.17 5.64
C HIS A 29 -12.54 -15.79 6.37
N THR A 30 -12.88 -14.51 6.48
CA THR A 30 -14.15 -14.09 7.09
C THR A 30 -15.32 -14.10 6.10
N ILE A 31 -15.05 -14.23 4.79
CA ILE A 31 -16.09 -14.31 3.77
C ILE A 31 -16.65 -15.74 3.77
N PRO A 32 -17.97 -15.92 3.96
CA PRO A 32 -18.55 -17.25 3.98
C PRO A 32 -18.52 -17.89 2.58
N VAL A 33 -18.05 -19.14 2.51
CA VAL A 33 -17.93 -19.92 1.26
C VAL A 33 -19.28 -20.11 0.55
N ALA A 34 -20.39 -20.11 1.31
CA ALA A 34 -21.75 -20.23 0.78
C ALA A 34 -22.12 -19.12 -0.24
N LEU A 35 -21.49 -17.93 -0.17
CA LEU A 35 -21.68 -16.87 -1.17
C LEU A 35 -21.15 -17.28 -2.55
N GLU A 36 -20.03 -17.99 -2.57
CA GLU A 36 -19.43 -18.46 -3.83
C GLU A 36 -20.21 -19.66 -4.38
N GLU A 37 -20.66 -20.58 -3.52
CA GLU A 37 -21.48 -21.72 -3.91
C GLU A 37 -22.84 -21.29 -4.48
N SER A 38 -23.53 -20.36 -3.84
CA SER A 38 -24.81 -19.82 -4.34
C SER A 38 -24.64 -19.11 -5.69
N ALA A 39 -23.60 -18.29 -5.85
CA ALA A 39 -23.31 -17.64 -7.13
C ALA A 39 -22.98 -18.65 -8.25
N ARG A 40 -22.31 -19.76 -7.91
CA ARG A 40 -22.02 -20.84 -8.86
C ARG A 40 -23.29 -21.60 -9.26
N ILE A 41 -24.22 -21.83 -8.31
CA ILE A 41 -25.54 -22.42 -8.58
C ILE A 41 -26.36 -21.52 -9.52
N ASP A 42 -26.24 -20.19 -9.36
CA ASP A 42 -26.86 -19.19 -10.25
C ASP A 42 -26.17 -19.08 -11.63
N GLY A 43 -25.17 -19.92 -11.91
CA GLY A 43 -24.47 -19.99 -13.20
C GLY A 43 -23.42 -18.89 -13.40
N ALA A 44 -22.99 -18.19 -12.34
CA ALA A 44 -21.88 -17.26 -12.44
C ALA A 44 -20.53 -18.01 -12.56
N GLY A 45 -19.71 -17.63 -13.53
CA GLY A 45 -18.33 -18.12 -13.63
C GLY A 45 -17.38 -17.44 -12.64
N ASP A 46 -16.23 -18.07 -12.35
CA ASP A 46 -15.29 -17.64 -11.29
C ASP A 46 -14.84 -16.18 -11.41
N PHE A 47 -14.55 -15.71 -12.63
CA PHE A 47 -14.19 -14.31 -12.87
C PHE A 47 -15.32 -13.34 -12.47
N ARG A 48 -16.57 -13.71 -12.75
CA ARG A 48 -17.73 -12.89 -12.40
C ARG A 48 -17.91 -12.86 -10.88
N ILE A 49 -17.81 -14.00 -10.22
CA ILE A 49 -17.89 -14.13 -8.77
C ILE A 49 -16.81 -13.25 -8.12
N PHE A 50 -15.56 -13.34 -8.58
CA PHE A 50 -14.47 -12.54 -8.03
C PHE A 50 -14.72 -11.04 -8.17
N PHE A 51 -14.98 -10.53 -9.37
CA PHE A 51 -15.08 -9.08 -9.60
C PHE A 51 -16.40 -8.46 -9.13
N GLN A 52 -17.52 -9.20 -9.18
CA GLN A 52 -18.84 -8.66 -8.84
C GLN A 52 -19.27 -8.95 -7.40
N ILE A 53 -18.71 -9.97 -6.74
CA ILE A 53 -19.11 -10.37 -5.39
C ILE A 53 -17.95 -10.19 -4.42
N ILE A 54 -16.82 -10.88 -4.64
CA ILE A 54 -15.71 -10.88 -3.68
C ILE A 54 -15.01 -9.51 -3.61
N ALA A 55 -14.63 -8.92 -4.75
CA ALA A 55 -13.94 -7.65 -4.82
C ALA A 55 -14.69 -6.49 -4.13
N PRO A 56 -16.01 -6.27 -4.34
CA PRO A 56 -16.73 -5.24 -3.60
C PRO A 56 -16.86 -5.54 -2.10
N LEU A 57 -16.92 -6.81 -1.69
CA LEU A 57 -16.87 -7.19 -0.26
C LEU A 57 -15.52 -6.88 0.39
N CYS A 58 -14.43 -6.85 -0.39
CA CYS A 58 -13.10 -6.49 0.07
C CYS A 58 -12.85 -4.97 0.22
N LYS A 59 -13.75 -4.10 -0.23
CA LYS A 59 -13.63 -2.64 -0.08
C LYS A 59 -13.22 -2.18 1.34
N PRO A 60 -13.84 -2.64 2.44
CA PRO A 60 -13.42 -2.25 3.78
C PRO A 60 -11.97 -2.61 4.09
N VAL A 61 -11.50 -3.81 3.73
CA VAL A 61 -10.12 -4.21 4.01
C VAL A 61 -9.11 -3.41 3.18
N VAL A 62 -9.47 -3.09 1.93
CA VAL A 62 -8.66 -2.22 1.08
C VAL A 62 -8.45 -0.86 1.75
N MET A 63 -9.52 -0.27 2.33
CA MET A 63 -9.42 1.00 3.05
C MET A 63 -8.53 0.89 4.29
N THR A 64 -8.65 -0.19 5.07
CA THR A 64 -7.80 -0.42 6.24
C THR A 64 -6.32 -0.53 5.87
N VAL A 65 -6.00 -1.34 4.87
CA VAL A 65 -4.61 -1.51 4.40
C VAL A 65 -4.07 -0.20 3.81
N ALA A 66 -4.89 0.52 3.03
CA ALA A 66 -4.51 1.81 2.46
C ALA A 66 -4.19 2.83 3.55
N LEU A 67 -5.00 2.91 4.62
CA LEU A 67 -4.77 3.82 5.74
C LEU A 67 -3.48 3.48 6.49
N ILE A 68 -3.30 2.21 6.88
CA ILE A 68 -2.09 1.77 7.59
C ILE A 68 -0.85 2.07 6.75
N THR A 69 -0.89 1.72 5.47
CA THR A 69 0.22 1.96 4.54
C THR A 69 0.48 3.46 4.39
N ALA A 70 -0.55 4.27 4.17
CA ALA A 70 -0.40 5.71 4.02
C ALA A 70 0.21 6.36 5.26
N ILE A 71 -0.22 5.96 6.48
CA ILE A 71 0.35 6.47 7.72
C ILE A 71 1.81 6.05 7.85
N SER A 72 2.15 4.77 7.60
CA SER A 72 3.55 4.31 7.67
C SER A 72 4.44 5.04 6.67
N GLN A 73 3.97 5.24 5.44
CA GLN A 73 4.72 5.95 4.41
C GLN A 73 4.88 7.43 4.72
N TRP A 74 3.85 8.06 5.27
CA TRP A 74 3.92 9.45 5.71
C TRP A 74 4.92 9.67 6.84
N ASN A 75 5.05 8.69 7.73
CA ASN A 75 5.98 8.71 8.85
C ASN A 75 7.40 8.20 8.49
N ASP A 76 7.63 7.75 7.25
CA ASP A 76 8.95 7.28 6.85
C ASP A 76 9.81 8.42 6.28
N PHE A 77 10.76 8.86 7.10
CA PHE A 77 11.71 9.93 6.76
C PHE A 77 13.07 9.38 6.30
N TYR A 78 13.37 8.12 6.63
CA TYR A 78 14.70 7.55 6.47
C TYR A 78 14.95 7.08 5.05
N MET A 79 14.00 6.33 4.48
CA MET A 79 14.12 5.79 3.12
C MET A 79 14.22 6.87 2.02
N PRO A 80 13.43 7.98 2.07
CA PRO A 80 13.59 9.10 1.14
C PRO A 80 14.98 9.74 1.26
N MET A 81 15.50 9.90 2.49
CA MET A 81 16.78 10.55 2.75
C MET A 81 17.96 9.80 2.14
N VAL A 82 17.94 8.47 2.24
CA VAL A 82 19.00 7.61 1.72
C VAL A 82 18.96 7.51 0.19
N LEU A 83 17.75 7.49 -0.41
CA LEU A 83 17.58 7.27 -1.85
C LEU A 83 17.60 8.56 -2.70
N LEU A 84 17.21 9.72 -2.15
CA LEU A 84 17.02 10.99 -2.87
C LEU A 84 18.03 12.08 -2.44
N GLY A 85 19.24 11.70 -2.01
CA GLY A 85 20.26 12.61 -1.44
C GLY A 85 20.74 13.82 -2.27
N LYS A 86 20.15 14.15 -3.44
CA LYS A 86 20.44 15.37 -4.21
C LYS A 86 19.21 16.28 -4.31
N LYS A 87 19.46 17.57 -4.01
CA LYS A 87 18.59 18.77 -3.93
C LYS A 87 17.36 18.92 -4.86
N THR A 88 17.25 18.16 -5.94
CA THR A 88 16.27 18.42 -7.02
C THR A 88 14.97 17.63 -6.87
N SER A 89 14.95 16.58 -6.04
CA SER A 89 13.80 15.66 -5.89
C SER A 89 13.46 15.42 -4.42
N ASN A 90 13.47 16.43 -3.55
CA ASN A 90 13.21 16.21 -2.13
C ASN A 90 11.71 16.05 -1.85
N THR A 91 11.34 15.07 -1.03
CA THR A 91 10.01 15.01 -0.39
C THR A 91 9.89 16.13 0.65
N LEU A 92 8.68 16.64 0.91
CA LEU A 92 8.42 17.82 1.76
C LEU A 92 9.10 17.72 3.14
N THR A 93 9.13 16.51 3.70
CA THR A 93 9.70 16.19 5.01
C THR A 93 11.23 16.21 5.06
N LEU A 94 11.92 15.91 3.96
CA LEU A 94 13.39 16.03 3.87
C LEU A 94 13.85 17.47 4.00
N VAL A 95 13.13 18.39 3.37
CA VAL A 95 13.43 19.82 3.40
C VAL A 95 13.30 20.34 4.82
N ILE A 96 12.21 20.00 5.53
CA ILE A 96 11.98 20.43 6.92
C ILE A 96 13.14 19.98 7.83
N TYR A 97 13.60 18.74 7.70
CA TYR A 97 14.69 18.21 8.53
C TYR A 97 16.05 18.89 8.25
N GLN A 98 16.36 19.15 6.97
CA GLN A 98 17.56 19.91 6.59
C GLN A 98 17.53 21.33 7.15
N TYR A 99 16.37 21.98 7.14
CA TYR A 99 16.21 23.31 7.72
C TYR A 99 16.39 23.31 9.24
N ILE A 100 15.76 22.38 9.98
CA ILE A 100 15.91 22.29 11.45
C ILE A 100 17.36 22.00 11.85
N GLY A 101 18.07 21.15 11.10
CA GLY A 101 19.49 20.88 11.32
C GLY A 101 20.43 22.08 11.10
N GLN A 102 20.04 23.05 10.26
CA GLN A 102 20.81 24.29 10.07
C GLN A 102 20.61 25.31 11.20
N PHE A 103 19.45 25.29 11.88
CA PHE A 103 19.18 26.16 13.04
C PHE A 103 19.70 25.60 14.38
N THR A 104 20.18 24.35 14.40
CA THR A 104 20.80 23.72 15.59
C THR A 104 22.32 23.93 15.63
N LYS A 105 22.86 24.81 14.77
CA LYS A 105 24.23 25.31 14.85
C LYS A 105 24.26 26.77 15.27
#